data_AF-A0AAV5KU97-F1
#
_entry.id   AF-A0AAV5KU97-F1
#
_cell.length_a   1.000
_cell.length_b   1.000
_cell.length_c   1.000
_cell.angle_alpha   90.00
_cell.angle_beta   90.00
_cell.angle_gamma   90.00
#
_symmetry.space_group_name_H-M   'P 1'
#
loop_
_entity.id
_entity.type
_entity.pdbx_description
1 polymer ?
#
loop_
_entity_poly.entity_id
_entity_poly.type
_entity_poly.pdbx_seq_one_letter_code
_entity_poly.pdbx_strand_id
1 'polypeptide(L)'
;MSLSTVIVMALMLIFAGYATADFDRQCYKDCLRKFCQVPESPEPCIDLCIRNCVPHSPTNATVVYYCNLGCSLDQCTQFGNEVMKVGSCVDDCFSNFCNKHS
;
A
#
# COMPACT_ATOMS: atom_id res chain seq x y z
N MET A 1 19.47 33.83 -15.00
CA MET A 1 18.72 33.62 -13.75
C MET A 1 18.76 34.92 -12.96
N SER A 2 17.61 35.55 -12.74
CA SER A 2 17.51 36.83 -12.02
C SER A 2 17.55 36.59 -10.51
N LEU A 3 18.06 37.55 -9.72
CA LEU A 3 18.15 37.44 -8.26
C LEU A 3 16.82 36.99 -7.61
N SER A 4 15.70 37.49 -8.11
CA SER A 4 14.34 37.10 -7.69
C SER A 4 14.05 35.61 -7.87
N THR A 5 14.55 34.98 -8.94
CA THR A 5 14.34 33.55 -9.20
C THR A 5 15.12 32.68 -8.21
N VAL A 6 16.31 33.12 -7.80
CA VAL A 6 17.14 32.41 -6.80
C VAL A 6 16.49 32.48 -5.42
N ILE A 7 15.93 33.63 -5.04
CA ILE A 7 15.23 33.81 -3.76
C ILE A 7 13.97 32.94 -3.69
N VAL A 8 13.17 32.89 -4.76
CA VAL A 8 11.97 32.03 -4.81
C VAL A 8 12.33 30.55 -4.72
N MET A 9 13.36 30.09 -5.44
CA MET A 9 13.82 28.70 -5.35
C MET A 9 14.35 28.35 -3.95
N ALA A 10 15.10 29.26 -3.32
CA ALA A 10 15.60 29.07 -1.96
C ALA A 10 14.45 28.99 -0.94
N LEU A 11 13.42 29.84 -1.07
CA LEU A 11 12.24 29.78 -0.22
C LEU A 11 11.47 28.46 -0.39
N MET A 12 11.28 27.98 -1.62
CA MET A 12 10.62 26.69 -1.85
C MET A 12 11.37 25.50 -1.22
N LEU A 13 12.71 25.49 -1.28
CA LEU A 13 13.51 24.44 -0.65
C LEU A 13 13.42 24.45 0.87
N ILE A 14 13.31 25.65 1.46
CA ILE A 14 13.10 25.83 2.90
C ILE A 14 11.73 25.23 3.26
N PHE A 15 10.63 25.68 2.62
CA PHE A 15 9.28 25.20 2.92
C PHE A 15 9.07 23.70 2.65
N ALA A 16 9.76 23.11 1.67
CA ALA A 16 9.71 21.67 1.41
C ALA A 16 10.20 20.83 2.59
N GLY A 17 11.07 21.36 3.46
CA GLY A 17 11.59 20.69 4.65
C GLY A 17 10.65 20.73 5.87
N TYR A 18 9.63 21.60 5.87
CA TYR A 18 8.68 21.74 7.00
C TYR A 18 7.41 20.90 6.81
N ALA A 19 7.19 20.34 5.63
CA ALA A 19 6.08 19.43 5.37
C ALA A 19 6.43 18.01 5.84
N THR A 20 6.77 17.85 7.12
CA THR A 20 6.71 16.54 7.76
C THR A 20 5.25 16.31 8.12
N ALA A 21 4.50 15.61 7.26
CA ALA A 21 3.29 14.97 7.74
C ALA A 21 3.73 14.03 8.86
N ASP A 22 3.43 14.40 10.11
CA ASP A 22 3.76 13.59 11.28
C ASP A 22 2.84 12.37 11.27
N PHE A 23 3.23 11.40 10.44
CA PHE A 23 2.53 10.14 10.35
C PHE A 23 2.99 9.30 11.53
N ASP A 24 2.20 9.32 12.60
CA ASP A 24 2.42 8.44 13.75
C ASP A 24 2.25 6.98 13.31
N ARG A 25 3.38 6.38 12.97
CA ARG A 25 3.50 4.99 12.53
C ARG A 25 3.01 4.02 13.60
N GLN A 26 3.07 4.39 14.87
CA GLN A 26 2.62 3.55 15.97
C GLN A 26 1.09 3.62 16.09
N CYS A 27 0.52 4.83 16.05
CA CYS A 27 -0.93 5.04 15.99
C CYS A 27 -1.55 4.25 14.83
N TYR A 28 -0.94 4.34 13.65
CA TYR A 28 -1.45 3.68 12.46
C TYR A 28 -1.43 2.15 12.60
N LYS A 29 -0.34 1.58 13.14
CA LYS A 29 -0.24 0.15 13.43
C LYS A 29 -1.31 -0.32 14.43
N ASP A 30 -1.52 0.45 15.49
CA ASP A 30 -2.51 0.10 16.53
C ASP A 30 -3.94 0.22 16.00
N CYS A 31 -4.20 1.20 15.13
CA CYS A 31 -5.48 1.33 14.45
C CYS A 31 -5.78 0.13 13.53
N LEU A 32 -4.83 -0.24 12.68
CA LEU A 32 -4.99 -1.39 11.78
C LEU A 32 -5.26 -2.69 12.55
N ARG A 33 -4.51 -2.93 13.64
CA ARG A 33 -4.68 -4.12 14.48
C ARG A 33 -6.05 -4.15 15.16
N LYS A 34 -6.52 -2.99 15.64
CA LYS A 34 -7.74 -2.90 16.45
C LYS A 34 -9.03 -2.87 15.62
N PHE A 35 -9.01 -2.22 14.47
CA PHE A 35 -10.22 -1.89 13.72
C PHE A 35 -10.31 -2.56 12.35
N CYS A 36 -9.17 -2.79 11.69
CA CYS A 36 -9.22 -3.22 10.30
C CYS A 36 -9.29 -4.73 10.13
N GLN A 37 -9.23 -5.50 11.23
CA GLN A 37 -9.21 -6.97 11.23
C GLN A 37 -8.44 -7.51 10.02
N VAL A 38 -7.29 -6.89 9.74
CA VAL A 38 -6.50 -7.24 8.57
C VAL A 38 -6.16 -8.69 8.79
N PRO A 39 -6.62 -9.62 7.92
CA PRO A 39 -6.22 -11.01 8.05
C PRO A 39 -4.70 -11.01 8.11
N GLU A 40 -4.16 -11.74 9.08
CA GLU A 40 -2.74 -11.68 9.46
C GLU A 40 -1.82 -11.90 8.25
N SER A 41 -2.36 -12.50 7.18
CA SER A 41 -1.80 -12.39 5.86
C SER A 41 -2.78 -12.71 4.72
N PRO A 42 -2.51 -12.17 3.51
CA PRO A 42 -2.96 -12.77 2.25
C PRO A 42 -2.09 -13.99 1.85
N GLU A 43 -1.34 -14.59 2.80
CA GLU A 43 -0.45 -15.74 2.54
C GLU A 43 -1.13 -16.89 1.81
N PRO A 44 -2.40 -17.29 2.07
CA PRO A 44 -2.93 -18.46 1.39
C PRO A 44 -2.94 -18.28 -0.13
N CYS A 45 -3.24 -17.08 -0.65
CA CYS A 45 -3.28 -16.87 -2.09
C CYS A 45 -1.90 -16.58 -2.69
N ILE A 46 -1.04 -15.83 -1.99
CA ILE A 46 0.35 -15.59 -2.42
C ILE A 46 1.12 -16.91 -2.49
N ASP A 47 1.04 -17.76 -1.46
CA ASP A 47 1.70 -19.06 -1.46
C ASP A 47 1.15 -20.01 -2.52
N LEU A 48 -0.16 -19.95 -2.80
CA LEU A 48 -0.74 -20.73 -3.91
C LEU A 48 -0.18 -20.29 -5.26
N CYS A 49 -0.05 -18.98 -5.48
CA CYS A 49 0.53 -18.46 -6.71
C CYS A 49 2.01 -18.79 -6.84
N ILE A 50 2.79 -18.62 -5.77
CA ILE A 50 4.20 -19.01 -5.74
C ILE A 50 4.35 -20.51 -6.06
N ARG A 51 3.56 -21.39 -5.42
CA ARG A 51 3.61 -22.83 -5.69
C ARG A 51 3.22 -23.21 -7.11
N ASN A 52 2.28 -22.52 -7.73
CA ASN A 52 1.88 -22.80 -9.11
C ASN A 52 2.88 -22.24 -10.14
N CYS A 53 3.58 -21.15 -9.80
CA CYS A 53 4.39 -20.37 -10.74
C CYS A 53 5.90 -20.59 -10.63
N VAL A 54 6.44 -20.91 -9.44
CA VAL A 54 7.88 -21.17 -9.25
C VAL A 54 8.38 -22.48 -9.86
N PRO A 55 7.65 -23.62 -9.82
CA PRO A 55 8.18 -24.86 -10.38
C PRO A 55 8.20 -24.88 -11.92
N HIS A 56 7.50 -23.94 -12.57
CA HIS A 56 7.47 -23.83 -14.02
C HIS A 56 8.39 -22.70 -14.44
N SER A 57 9.61 -22.99 -14.92
CA SER A 57 10.36 -22.04 -15.76
C SER A 57 9.48 -21.76 -16.98
N PRO A 58 8.83 -20.60 -17.08
CA PRO A 58 7.71 -20.45 -17.98
C PRO A 58 8.25 -20.24 -19.39
N THR A 59 8.33 -21.31 -20.16
CA THR A 59 8.62 -21.30 -21.60
C THR A 59 7.41 -20.83 -22.42
N ASN A 60 6.24 -20.75 -21.79
CA ASN A 60 4.98 -20.38 -22.43
C ASN A 60 4.49 -19.02 -21.91
N ALA A 61 4.26 -18.08 -22.83
CA ALA A 61 3.77 -16.72 -22.54
C ALA A 61 2.44 -16.71 -21.76
N THR A 62 1.58 -17.72 -21.96
CA THR A 62 0.33 -17.87 -21.22
C THR A 62 0.56 -18.14 -19.73
N VAL A 63 1.59 -18.94 -19.40
CA VAL A 63 1.97 -19.24 -18.01
C VAL A 63 2.59 -18.01 -17.36
N VAL A 64 3.42 -17.26 -18.07
CA VAL A 64 3.98 -15.98 -17.60
C VAL A 64 2.85 -14.99 -17.26
N TYR A 65 1.89 -14.83 -18.17
CA TYR A 65 0.77 -13.90 -17.97
C TYR A 65 -0.13 -14.32 -16.80
N TYR A 66 -0.44 -15.61 -16.71
CA TYR A 66 -1.17 -16.16 -15.57
C TYR A 66 -0.43 -15.90 -14.26
N CYS A 67 0.88 -16.16 -14.20
CA CYS A 67 1.65 -15.99 -12.98
C CYS A 67 1.86 -14.54 -12.54
N ASN A 68 1.91 -13.60 -13.48
CA ASN A 68 2.08 -12.18 -13.16
C ASN A 68 0.80 -11.51 -12.69
N LEU A 69 -0.37 -11.95 -13.16
CA LEU A 69 -1.65 -11.27 -12.89
C LEU A 69 -2.83 -12.24 -12.72
N GLY A 70 -2.93 -13.23 -13.60
CA GLY A 70 -4.08 -14.17 -13.62
C GLY A 70 -4.27 -14.93 -12.31
N CYS A 71 -3.20 -15.35 -11.65
CA CYS A 71 -3.27 -16.12 -10.41
C CYS A 71 -3.85 -15.30 -9.25
N SER A 72 -3.48 -14.02 -9.14
CA SER A 72 -4.06 -13.13 -8.12
C SER A 72 -5.55 -12.90 -8.37
N LEU A 73 -5.97 -12.81 -9.63
CA LEU A 73 -7.40 -12.69 -9.98
C LEU A 73 -8.15 -14.00 -9.75
N ASP A 74 -7.55 -15.14 -10.05
CA ASP A 74 -8.20 -16.44 -9.90
C ASP A 74 -8.29 -16.87 -8.42
N GLN A 75 -7.22 -16.66 -7.66
CA GLN A 75 -7.07 -17.17 -6.29
C GLN A 75 -7.36 -16.12 -5.21
N CYS A 76 -7.26 -14.82 -5.53
CA CYS A 76 -7.46 -13.76 -4.55
C CYS A 76 -8.73 -12.90 -4.76
N THR A 77 -9.55 -13.14 -5.80
CA THR A 77 -10.79 -12.37 -6.03
C THR A 77 -11.81 -12.48 -4.90
N GLN A 78 -11.86 -13.63 -4.22
CA GLN A 78 -12.69 -13.81 -3.02
C GLN A 78 -12.32 -12.84 -1.88
N PHE A 79 -11.07 -12.38 -1.84
CA PHE A 79 -10.61 -11.37 -0.90
C PHE A 79 -10.86 -9.95 -1.40
N GLY A 80 -11.34 -9.73 -2.64
CA GLY A 80 -11.57 -8.38 -3.18
C GLY A 80 -12.52 -7.53 -2.33
N ASN A 81 -13.57 -8.15 -1.77
CA ASN A 81 -14.47 -7.50 -0.81
C ASN A 81 -13.79 -7.20 0.53
N GLU A 82 -12.83 -8.01 0.95
CA GLU A 82 -12.03 -7.78 2.16
C GLU A 82 -11.00 -6.68 1.93
N VAL A 83 -10.36 -6.63 0.74
CA VAL A 83 -9.43 -5.58 0.32
C VAL A 83 -10.12 -4.22 0.26
N MET A 84 -11.37 -4.15 -0.24
CA MET A 84 -12.16 -2.91 -0.21
C MET A 84 -12.48 -2.46 1.22
N LYS A 85 -12.82 -3.39 2.12
CA LYS A 85 -13.05 -3.09 3.55
C LYS A 85 -11.78 -2.64 4.25
N VAL A 86 -10.64 -3.26 3.95
CA VAL A 86 -9.32 -2.86 4.44
C VAL A 86 -8.97 -1.46 3.92
N GLY A 87 -9.25 -1.16 2.65
CA GLY A 87 -9.02 0.17 2.07
C GLY A 87 -9.82 1.27 2.78
N SER A 88 -11.12 1.03 3.02
CA SER A 88 -11.96 1.97 3.78
C SER A 88 -11.49 2.11 5.23
N CYS A 89 -11.04 1.03 5.87
CA CYS A 89 -10.55 1.09 7.24
C CYS A 89 -9.18 1.77 7.35
N VAL A 90 -8.30 1.58 6.37
CA VAL A 90 -7.02 2.30 6.22
C VAL A 90 -7.28 3.81 6.12
N ASP A 91 -8.25 4.21 5.31
CA ASP A 91 -8.62 5.63 5.19
C ASP A 91 -9.15 6.18 6.51
N ASP A 92 -10.01 5.44 7.21
CA ASP A 92 -10.48 5.82 8.54
C ASP A 92 -9.35 5.91 9.58
N CYS A 93 -8.39 5.00 9.54
CA CYS A 93 -7.21 5.07 10.41
C CYS A 93 -6.38 6.33 10.15
N PHE A 94 -6.23 6.70 8.89
CA PHE A 94 -5.51 7.91 8.49
C PHE A 94 -6.30 9.17 8.88
N SER A 95 -7.54 9.27 8.41
CA SER A 95 -8.37 10.47 8.47
C SER A 95 -9.00 10.71 9.85
N ASN A 96 -9.40 9.66 10.56
CA ASN A 96 -10.21 9.78 11.77
C ASN A 96 -9.50 9.39 13.06
N PHE A 97 -8.51 8.49 12.99
CA PHE A 97 -7.83 7.97 14.19
C PHE A 97 -6.48 8.67 14.44
N CYS A 98 -5.60 8.70 13.44
CA CYS A 98 -4.24 9.23 13.63
C CYS A 98 -4.08 10.72 13.31
N ASN A 99 -4.97 11.31 12.52
CA ASN A 99 -4.98 12.76 12.30
C ASN A 99 -5.59 13.59 13.45
N LYS A 100 -6.11 12.96 14.51
CA LYS A 100 -6.72 13.68 15.66
C LYS A 100 -5.74 14.12 16.76
N HIS A 101 -4.45 13.90 16.57
CA HIS A 101 -3.41 14.20 17.57
C HIS A 101 -2.35 15.19 17.05
N SER A 102 -2.78 16.22 16.30
CA SER A 102 -1.96 17.40 15.99
C SER A 102 -2.54 18.67 16.59
#